data_AF-A0A0F9J9B0-F1
#
_entry.id   AF-A0A0F9J9B0-F1
#
_cell.length_a   1.000
_cell.length_b   1.000
_cell.length_c   1.000
_cell.angle_alpha   90.00
_cell.angle_beta   90.00
_cell.angle_gamma   90.00
#
_symmetry.space_group_name_H-M   'P 1'
#
loop_
_entity.id
_entity.type
_entity.pdbx_description
1 polymer ?
#
loop_
_entity_poly.entity_id
_entity_poly.type
_entity_poly.pdbx_seq_one_letter_code
_entity_poly.pdbx_strand_id
1 'polypeptide(L)'
;MSVEYKGKIIKIKKQKGYLTLNLSRMNIENISDIMGLKDLINLQSLMLNDNNIKEITGLEFLRNLQSLSINNNNLTKIEGLEENTSLRSLSLQHNNIRIIEGLDTLIYLEKLYLNGNHIEIFGGLGNLSSLNRLDLRMNPVFGSLMRMFGVDRTGNFLQVQEMISHTKKSDNNDQSISNEILQGLSSKKYARPKEDTAKNCIVYCSICIVVNLIIFFMFFFLWI
;
A
#
# COMPACT_ATOMS: atom_id res chain seq x y z
N MET A 1 7.99 -25.27 17.80
CA MET A 1 8.85 -24.33 17.04
C MET A 1 8.86 -22.98 17.74
N SER A 2 10.03 -22.39 17.89
CA SER A 2 10.28 -21.11 18.55
C SER A 2 11.49 -20.45 17.90
N VAL A 3 11.62 -19.15 18.13
CA VAL A 3 12.84 -18.39 17.83
C VAL A 3 13.46 -17.90 19.13
N GLU A 4 14.72 -17.48 19.05
CA GLU A 4 15.39 -16.77 20.12
C GLU A 4 15.81 -15.38 19.68
N TYR A 5 15.59 -14.38 20.54
CA TYR A 5 16.10 -13.04 20.32
C TYR A 5 16.48 -12.39 21.66
N LYS A 6 17.72 -11.92 21.77
CA LYS A 6 18.29 -11.31 23.00
C LYS A 6 18.03 -12.18 24.25
N GLY A 7 18.28 -13.49 24.15
CA GLY A 7 18.10 -14.46 25.23
C GLY A 7 16.65 -14.79 25.59
N LYS A 8 15.67 -14.27 24.85
CA LYS A 8 14.24 -14.59 25.04
C LYS A 8 13.81 -15.61 24.00
N ILE A 9 13.14 -16.67 24.46
CA ILE A 9 12.52 -17.66 23.59
C ILE A 9 11.08 -17.25 23.30
N ILE A 10 10.75 -17.12 22.02
CA ILE A 10 9.42 -16.72 21.55
C ILE A 10 8.80 -17.89 20.81
N LYS A 11 7.66 -18.37 21.31
CA LYS A 11 6.94 -19.51 20.76
C LYS A 11 6.01 -19.09 19.63
N ILE A 12 5.99 -19.88 18.57
CA ILE A 12 5.00 -19.77 17.49
C ILE A 12 3.66 -20.30 18.01
N LYS A 13 2.57 -19.65 17.64
CA LYS A 13 1.21 -20.01 18.04
C LYS A 13 0.32 -20.15 16.80
N LYS A 14 -0.67 -21.04 16.86
CA LYS A 14 -1.75 -21.05 15.86
C LYS A 14 -2.80 -20.01 16.27
N GLN A 15 -3.02 -18.99 15.44
CA GLN A 15 -3.98 -17.92 15.70
C GLN A 15 -4.79 -17.64 14.45
N LYS A 16 -6.13 -17.66 14.58
CA LYS A 16 -7.07 -17.47 13.47
C LYS A 16 -6.75 -18.34 12.23
N GLY A 17 -6.29 -19.57 12.47
CA GLY A 17 -5.91 -20.53 11.42
C GLY A 17 -4.44 -20.48 10.98
N TYR A 18 -3.70 -19.43 11.33
CA TYR A 18 -2.32 -19.23 10.86
C TYR A 18 -1.26 -19.61 11.89
N LEU A 19 -0.15 -20.20 11.42
CA LEU A 19 1.09 -20.27 12.20
C LEU A 19 1.68 -18.86 12.33
N THR A 20 1.60 -18.32 13.54
CA THR A 20 1.84 -16.91 13.85
C THR A 20 3.00 -16.76 14.83
N LEU A 21 3.92 -15.85 14.50
CA LEU A 21 5.00 -15.41 15.37
C LEU A 21 4.83 -13.92 15.66
N ASN A 22 4.77 -13.57 16.94
CA ASN A 22 4.67 -12.18 17.37
C ASN A 22 5.95 -11.77 18.09
N LEU A 23 6.65 -10.81 17.48
CA LEU A 23 7.90 -10.21 17.90
C LEU A 23 7.74 -8.69 18.09
N SER A 24 6.53 -8.23 18.37
CA SER A 24 6.25 -6.81 18.58
C SER A 24 6.87 -6.33 19.90
N ARG A 25 7.34 -5.08 19.98
CA ARG A 25 7.90 -4.46 21.20
C ARG A 25 9.11 -5.19 21.77
N MET A 26 9.99 -5.66 20.89
CA MET A 26 11.20 -6.40 21.27
C MET A 26 12.48 -5.58 21.10
N ASN A 27 12.37 -4.32 20.66
CA ASN A 27 13.50 -3.45 20.35
C ASN A 27 14.43 -4.10 19.30
N ILE A 28 13.80 -4.66 18.26
CA ILE A 28 14.47 -5.24 17.10
C ILE A 28 14.91 -4.11 16.17
N GLU A 29 16.15 -4.17 15.72
CA GLU A 29 16.72 -3.24 14.73
C GLU A 29 16.96 -3.96 13.40
N ASN A 30 17.51 -5.18 13.45
CA ASN A 30 17.70 -6.04 12.29
C ASN A 30 16.94 -7.36 12.50
N ILE A 31 16.13 -7.73 11.52
CA ILE A 31 15.34 -8.97 11.56
C ILE A 31 16.26 -10.20 11.46
N SER A 32 17.37 -10.09 10.72
CA SER A 32 18.39 -11.15 10.56
C SER A 32 19.04 -11.59 11.88
N ASP A 33 18.96 -10.78 12.93
CA ASP A 33 19.49 -11.13 14.27
C ASP A 33 18.59 -12.13 15.03
N ILE A 34 17.40 -12.44 14.51
CA ILE A 34 16.45 -13.36 15.15
C ILE A 34 16.87 -14.80 14.86
N MET A 35 17.43 -15.46 15.88
CA MET A 35 17.93 -16.82 15.76
C MET A 35 16.78 -17.80 15.50
N GLY A 36 16.96 -18.63 14.47
CA GLY A 36 16.00 -19.65 14.05
C GLY A 36 14.84 -19.12 13.20
N LEU A 37 14.78 -17.81 12.89
CA LEU A 37 13.72 -17.27 12.05
C LEU A 37 13.71 -17.89 10.64
N LYS A 38 14.90 -18.02 10.02
CA LYS A 38 15.07 -18.61 8.69
C LYS A 38 14.55 -20.04 8.56
N ASP A 39 14.49 -20.78 9.68
CA ASP A 39 14.04 -22.17 9.70
C ASP A 39 12.51 -22.29 9.72
N LEU A 40 11.79 -21.18 9.90
CA LEU A 40 10.33 -21.14 10.00
C LEU A 40 9.65 -21.08 8.63
N ILE A 41 10.03 -21.97 7.72
CA ILE A 41 9.56 -22.00 6.32
C ILE A 41 8.02 -22.10 6.18
N ASN A 42 7.33 -22.59 7.21
CA ASN A 42 5.87 -22.74 7.25
C ASN A 42 5.16 -21.60 8.00
N LEU A 43 5.88 -20.56 8.41
CA LEU A 43 5.28 -19.41 9.09
C LEU A 43 4.35 -18.67 8.11
N GLN A 44 3.15 -18.34 8.57
CA GLN A 44 2.13 -17.70 7.75
C GLN A 44 1.82 -16.27 8.20
N SER A 45 2.08 -15.93 9.45
CA SER A 45 1.86 -14.59 9.99
C SER A 45 3.02 -14.14 10.87
N LEU A 46 3.55 -12.96 10.59
CA LEU A 46 4.65 -12.34 11.31
C LEU A 46 4.27 -10.93 11.76
N MET A 47 4.37 -10.67 13.06
CA MET A 47 4.12 -9.35 13.66
C MET A 47 5.42 -8.80 14.24
N LEU A 48 5.87 -7.67 13.73
CA LEU A 48 7.10 -6.95 14.07
C LEU A 48 6.80 -5.50 14.50
N ASN A 49 5.60 -5.25 15.01
CA ASN A 49 5.14 -3.90 15.33
C ASN A 49 5.91 -3.28 16.50
N ASP A 50 5.99 -1.95 16.54
CA ASP A 50 6.58 -1.20 17.65
C ASP A 50 8.04 -1.65 17.93
N ASN A 51 8.87 -1.68 16.88
CA ASN A 51 10.31 -1.97 16.94
C ASN A 51 11.11 -0.79 16.33
N ASN A 52 12.40 -0.96 16.11
CA ASN A 52 13.29 0.07 15.53
C ASN A 52 13.81 -0.33 14.15
N ILE A 53 13.08 -1.17 13.41
CA ILE A 53 13.52 -1.75 12.13
C ILE A 53 13.63 -0.65 11.08
N LYS A 54 14.77 -0.61 10.39
CA LYS A 54 15.07 0.38 9.32
C LYS A 54 15.05 -0.21 7.92
N GLU A 55 15.30 -1.51 7.83
CA GLU A 55 15.34 -2.29 6.60
C GLU A 55 14.66 -3.63 6.81
N ILE A 56 14.02 -4.15 5.77
CA ILE A 56 13.45 -5.50 5.79
C ILE A 56 14.50 -6.44 5.20
N THR A 57 15.12 -7.24 6.05
CA THR A 57 16.11 -8.25 5.66
C THR A 57 15.83 -9.56 6.39
N GLY A 58 16.34 -10.70 5.90
CA GLY A 58 16.19 -11.99 6.58
C GLY A 58 14.79 -12.62 6.48
N LEU A 59 13.92 -12.12 5.59
CA LEU A 59 12.59 -12.67 5.32
C LEU A 59 12.53 -13.57 4.07
N GLU A 60 13.63 -13.69 3.32
CA GLU A 60 13.72 -14.43 2.05
C GLU A 60 13.36 -15.92 2.17
N PHE A 61 13.52 -16.50 3.36
CA PHE A 61 13.19 -17.90 3.64
C PHE A 61 11.71 -18.12 3.96
N LEU A 62 10.96 -17.06 4.30
CA LEU A 62 9.56 -17.14 4.74
C LEU A 62 8.59 -17.06 3.56
N ARG A 63 8.77 -17.95 2.57
CA ARG A 63 8.02 -17.94 1.30
C ARG A 63 6.52 -18.22 1.45
N ASN A 64 6.12 -18.84 2.56
CA ASN A 64 4.72 -19.13 2.89
C ASN A 64 4.03 -18.02 3.72
N LEU A 65 4.72 -16.89 3.95
CA LEU A 65 4.16 -15.79 4.71
C LEU A 65 2.98 -15.17 3.98
N GLN A 66 1.83 -15.08 4.65
CA GLN A 66 0.59 -14.53 4.09
C GLN A 66 0.22 -13.19 4.72
N SER A 67 0.66 -12.94 5.95
CA SER A 67 0.42 -11.69 6.67
C SER A 67 1.70 -11.17 7.30
N LEU A 68 2.05 -9.92 6.99
CA LEU A 68 3.21 -9.24 7.57
C LEU A 68 2.78 -7.88 8.11
N SER A 69 3.17 -7.60 9.35
CA SER A 69 2.90 -6.33 10.03
C SER A 69 4.20 -5.78 10.62
N ILE A 70 4.66 -4.63 10.13
CA ILE A 70 5.86 -3.91 10.58
C ILE A 70 5.49 -2.45 10.89
N ASN A 71 4.41 -2.28 11.65
CA ASN A 71 3.88 -0.96 11.99
C ASN A 71 4.74 -0.28 13.05
N ASN A 72 4.75 1.05 13.10
CA ASN A 72 5.49 1.83 14.09
C ASN A 72 6.97 1.41 14.14
N ASN A 73 7.65 1.56 13.01
CA ASN A 73 9.07 1.28 12.83
C ASN A 73 9.72 2.46 12.09
N ASN A 74 10.97 2.31 11.65
CA ASN A 74 11.76 3.37 11.02
C ASN A 74 12.06 3.10 9.54
N LEU A 75 11.22 2.32 8.85
CA LEU A 75 11.43 1.98 7.43
C LEU A 75 11.36 3.24 6.56
N THR A 76 12.32 3.41 5.67
CA THR A 76 12.31 4.50 4.66
C THR A 76 11.96 4.00 3.26
N LYS A 77 12.07 2.69 3.03
CA LYS A 77 11.83 2.02 1.76
C LYS A 77 11.06 0.72 1.98
N ILE A 78 10.45 0.25 0.90
CA ILE A 78 9.85 -1.08 0.81
C ILE A 78 10.77 -1.89 -0.11
N GLU A 79 11.57 -2.78 0.48
CA GLU A 79 12.52 -3.67 -0.21
C GLU A 79 12.66 -4.95 0.61
N GLY A 80 13.28 -6.01 0.07
CA GLY A 80 13.51 -7.25 0.83
C GLY A 80 12.26 -8.13 1.01
N LEU A 81 11.26 -7.95 0.14
CA LEU A 81 10.00 -8.73 0.11
C LEU A 81 9.87 -9.57 -1.18
N GLU A 82 10.90 -9.62 -2.01
CA GLU A 82 10.87 -10.19 -3.36
C GLU A 82 10.44 -11.67 -3.35
N GLU A 83 10.88 -12.41 -2.32
CA GLU A 83 10.62 -13.84 -2.12
C GLU A 83 9.29 -14.13 -1.40
N ASN A 84 8.65 -13.14 -0.78
CA ASN A 84 7.43 -13.31 0.01
C ASN A 84 6.16 -13.23 -0.87
N THR A 85 6.20 -13.89 -2.03
CA THR A 85 5.15 -13.85 -3.07
C THR A 85 3.79 -14.36 -2.61
N SER A 86 3.72 -15.11 -1.51
CA SER A 86 2.48 -15.59 -0.90
C SER A 86 1.72 -14.52 -0.09
N LEU A 87 2.28 -13.33 0.10
CA LEU A 87 1.66 -12.28 0.91
C LEU A 87 0.27 -11.90 0.39
N ARG A 88 -0.69 -11.82 1.33
CA ARG A 88 -2.07 -11.36 1.12
C ARG A 88 -2.35 -10.05 1.85
N SER A 89 -1.68 -9.82 2.99
CA SER A 89 -1.83 -8.61 3.79
C SER A 89 -0.47 -8.08 4.22
N LEU A 90 -0.22 -6.81 3.90
CA LEU A 90 0.98 -6.08 4.29
C LEU A 90 0.61 -4.80 5.02
N SER A 91 1.12 -4.64 6.23
CA SER A 91 0.91 -3.47 7.07
C SER A 91 2.25 -2.82 7.40
N LEU A 92 2.45 -1.60 6.91
CA LEU A 92 3.66 -0.78 7.09
C LEU A 92 3.27 0.61 7.64
N GLN A 93 2.24 0.66 8.47
CA GLN A 93 1.70 1.90 9.02
C GLN A 93 2.73 2.59 9.91
N HIS A 94 2.70 3.92 9.95
CA HIS A 94 3.55 4.70 10.86
C HIS A 94 5.05 4.35 10.69
N ASN A 95 5.54 4.48 9.46
CA ASN A 95 6.94 4.40 9.10
C ASN A 95 7.36 5.73 8.41
N ASN A 96 8.54 5.75 7.79
CA ASN A 96 9.10 6.92 7.11
C ASN A 96 9.17 6.74 5.58
N ILE A 97 8.28 5.91 5.01
CA ILE A 97 8.28 5.57 3.58
C ILE A 97 7.84 6.78 2.77
N ARG A 98 8.55 7.07 1.66
CA ARG A 98 8.25 8.21 0.77
C ARG A 98 7.76 7.81 -0.61
N ILE A 99 8.14 6.61 -1.06
CA ILE A 99 7.83 6.09 -2.39
C ILE A 99 7.28 4.68 -2.20
N ILE A 100 6.24 4.36 -2.96
CA ILE A 100 5.73 3.01 -3.08
C ILE A 100 6.54 2.34 -4.19
N GLU A 101 7.37 1.36 -3.82
CA GLU A 101 8.22 0.57 -4.71
C GLU A 101 8.47 -0.81 -4.09
N GLY A 102 9.15 -1.72 -4.79
CA GLY A 102 9.54 -3.03 -4.22
C GLY A 102 8.37 -3.99 -3.94
N LEU A 103 7.22 -3.78 -4.58
CA LEU A 103 6.02 -4.59 -4.42
C LEU A 103 5.71 -5.46 -5.65
N ASP A 104 6.55 -5.43 -6.68
CA ASP A 104 6.26 -6.00 -8.01
C ASP A 104 5.96 -7.49 -8.00
N THR A 105 6.58 -8.25 -7.10
CA THR A 105 6.39 -9.70 -7.00
C THR A 105 5.14 -10.09 -6.20
N LEU A 106 4.51 -9.15 -5.49
CA LEU A 106 3.40 -9.41 -4.57
C LEU A 106 2.04 -9.42 -5.28
N ILE A 107 1.93 -10.12 -6.40
CA ILE A 107 0.74 -10.12 -7.28
C ILE A 107 -0.55 -10.58 -6.61
N TYR A 108 -0.44 -11.32 -5.49
CA TYR A 108 -1.55 -11.79 -4.68
C TYR A 108 -1.88 -10.91 -3.48
N LEU A 109 -1.21 -9.77 -3.31
CA LEU A 109 -1.47 -8.87 -2.20
C LEU A 109 -2.89 -8.30 -2.31
N GLU A 110 -3.72 -8.53 -1.29
CA GLU A 110 -5.11 -8.09 -1.25
C GLU A 110 -5.28 -6.80 -0.44
N LYS A 111 -4.45 -6.63 0.60
CA LYS A 111 -4.55 -5.54 1.57
C LYS A 111 -3.19 -4.90 1.80
N LEU A 112 -3.13 -3.60 1.56
CA LEU A 112 -1.94 -2.78 1.77
C LEU A 112 -2.27 -1.58 2.66
N TYR A 113 -1.61 -1.51 3.81
CA TYR A 113 -1.79 -0.41 4.75
C TYR A 113 -0.50 0.39 4.87
N LEU A 114 -0.53 1.62 4.39
CA LEU A 114 0.58 2.56 4.35
C LEU A 114 0.25 3.88 5.07
N ASN A 115 -0.80 3.90 5.88
CA ASN A 115 -1.20 5.11 6.59
C ASN A 115 -0.11 5.61 7.56
N GLY A 116 0.02 6.92 7.68
CA GLY A 116 1.02 7.55 8.55
C GLY A 116 2.45 7.43 8.04
N ASN A 117 2.64 7.53 6.73
CA ASN A 117 3.96 7.61 6.09
C ASN A 117 4.15 9.01 5.46
N HIS A 118 5.19 9.17 4.63
CA HIS A 118 5.55 10.42 3.97
C HIS A 118 5.44 10.31 2.45
N ILE A 119 4.45 9.55 1.95
CA ILE A 119 4.30 9.29 0.52
C ILE A 119 3.75 10.54 -0.18
N GLU A 120 4.52 11.06 -1.12
CA GLU A 120 4.20 12.29 -1.87
C GLU A 120 3.68 12.00 -3.28
N ILE A 121 4.20 10.95 -3.92
CA ILE A 121 3.88 10.58 -5.29
C ILE A 121 3.22 9.20 -5.29
N PHE A 122 2.14 9.07 -6.06
CA PHE A 122 1.44 7.81 -6.23
C PHE A 122 2.04 7.02 -7.40
N GLY A 123 2.36 5.74 -7.18
CA GLY A 123 3.00 4.85 -8.15
C GLY A 123 3.28 3.47 -7.55
N GLY A 124 3.98 2.61 -8.29
CA GLY A 124 4.52 1.35 -7.79
C GLY A 124 3.51 0.27 -7.39
N LEU A 125 2.26 0.37 -7.85
CA LEU A 125 1.20 -0.61 -7.58
C LEU A 125 0.78 -1.39 -8.85
N GLY A 126 1.43 -1.16 -9.99
CA GLY A 126 0.99 -1.65 -11.30
C GLY A 126 0.75 -3.16 -11.34
N ASN A 127 1.60 -3.95 -10.68
CA ASN A 127 1.52 -5.41 -10.70
C ASN A 127 0.55 -6.02 -9.65
N LEU A 128 -0.04 -5.20 -8.76
CA LEU A 128 -0.86 -5.66 -7.64
C LEU A 128 -2.32 -5.95 -8.04
N SER A 129 -2.49 -6.88 -8.97
CA SER A 129 -3.80 -7.24 -9.56
C SER A 129 -4.87 -7.65 -8.55
N SER A 130 -4.47 -8.21 -7.41
CA SER A 130 -5.39 -8.71 -6.38
C SER A 130 -5.76 -7.66 -5.32
N LEU A 131 -5.17 -6.46 -5.36
CA LEU A 131 -5.30 -5.46 -4.31
C LEU A 131 -6.70 -4.86 -4.28
N ASN A 132 -7.43 -5.07 -3.20
CA ASN A 132 -8.80 -4.56 -3.01
C ASN A 132 -8.91 -3.56 -1.86
N ARG A 133 -7.88 -3.51 -1.00
CA ARG A 133 -7.84 -2.58 0.12
C ARG A 133 -6.52 -1.83 0.16
N LEU A 134 -6.61 -0.51 0.07
CA LEU A 134 -5.48 0.39 0.12
C LEU A 134 -5.78 1.51 1.11
N ASP A 135 -4.93 1.66 2.11
CA ASP A 135 -5.00 2.74 3.08
C ASP A 135 -3.77 3.64 2.99
N LEU A 136 -3.97 4.86 2.50
CA LEU A 136 -2.94 5.89 2.37
C LEU A 136 -3.19 7.08 3.30
N ARG A 137 -4.13 6.99 4.25
CA ARG A 137 -4.45 8.12 5.15
C ARG A 137 -3.20 8.64 5.86
N MET A 138 -3.19 9.92 6.20
CA MET A 138 -2.02 10.55 6.83
C MET A 138 -0.73 10.43 5.99
N ASN A 139 -0.86 10.50 4.65
CA ASN A 139 0.25 10.76 3.73
C ASN A 139 -0.04 12.05 2.94
N PRO A 140 0.99 12.80 2.50
CA PRO A 140 0.81 13.95 1.63
C PRO A 140 -0.03 13.67 0.37
N VAL A 141 0.16 12.51 -0.26
CA VAL A 141 -0.56 12.09 -1.49
C VAL A 141 -2.05 11.79 -1.25
N PHE A 142 -2.47 11.55 0.00
CA PHE A 142 -3.83 11.09 0.29
C PHE A 142 -4.90 12.08 -0.16
N GLY A 143 -4.69 13.38 0.11
CA GLY A 143 -5.72 14.39 -0.12
C GLY A 143 -6.11 14.53 -1.60
N SER A 144 -5.16 14.40 -2.52
CA SER A 144 -5.43 14.43 -3.96
C SER A 144 -6.13 13.17 -4.41
N LEU A 145 -5.62 11.99 -4.04
CA LEU A 145 -6.23 10.72 -4.42
C LEU A 145 -7.64 10.58 -3.87
N MET A 146 -7.88 11.01 -2.63
CA MET A 146 -9.21 11.00 -2.02
C MET A 146 -10.21 11.82 -2.85
N ARG A 147 -9.80 13.00 -3.34
CA ARG A 147 -10.65 13.86 -4.17
C ARG A 147 -10.95 13.24 -5.55
N MET A 148 -9.98 12.50 -6.10
CA MET A 148 -10.12 11.89 -7.43
C MET A 148 -10.94 10.60 -7.40
N PHE A 149 -10.66 9.71 -6.44
CA PHE A 149 -11.17 8.34 -6.45
C PHE A 149 -12.23 8.05 -5.37
N GLY A 150 -12.36 8.94 -4.38
CA GLY A 150 -13.26 8.76 -3.24
C GLY A 150 -12.80 7.67 -2.27
N VAL A 151 -13.36 7.70 -1.07
CA VAL A 151 -13.12 6.68 -0.03
C VAL A 151 -14.43 6.29 0.65
N ASP A 152 -14.49 5.06 1.16
CA ASP A 152 -15.59 4.60 2.00
C ASP A 152 -15.49 5.14 3.44
N ARG A 153 -16.46 4.79 4.29
CA ARG A 153 -16.51 5.21 5.71
C ARG A 153 -15.32 4.71 6.54
N THR A 154 -14.60 3.69 6.06
CA THR A 154 -13.43 3.11 6.72
C THR A 154 -12.12 3.73 6.22
N GLY A 155 -12.19 4.59 5.20
CA GLY A 155 -11.03 5.21 4.55
C GLY A 155 -10.44 4.39 3.42
N ASN A 156 -11.09 3.30 3.00
CA ASN A 156 -10.64 2.53 1.84
C ASN A 156 -11.05 3.21 0.54
N PHE A 157 -10.18 3.23 -0.46
CA PHE A 157 -10.54 3.78 -1.77
C PHE A 157 -11.63 2.94 -2.45
N LEU A 158 -12.62 3.62 -3.04
CA LEU A 158 -13.75 2.95 -3.70
C LEU A 158 -13.33 2.28 -5.02
N GLN A 159 -12.27 2.79 -5.66
CA GLN A 159 -11.87 2.44 -7.03
C GLN A 159 -10.39 2.01 -7.10
N VAL A 160 -9.94 1.13 -6.18
CA VAL A 160 -8.52 0.69 -6.09
C VAL A 160 -7.99 0.15 -7.41
N GLN A 161 -8.75 -0.68 -8.11
CA GLN A 161 -8.32 -1.27 -9.38
C GLN A 161 -8.18 -0.23 -10.50
N GLU A 162 -9.05 0.78 -10.52
CA GLU A 162 -8.93 1.91 -11.43
C GLU A 162 -7.66 2.72 -11.13
N MET A 163 -7.38 3.00 -9.85
CA MET A 163 -6.14 3.67 -9.43
C MET A 163 -4.90 2.91 -9.91
N ILE A 164 -4.88 1.59 -9.75
CA ILE A 164 -3.78 0.73 -10.22
C ILE A 164 -3.62 0.80 -11.73
N SER A 165 -4.73 0.81 -12.48
CA SER A 165 -4.68 0.91 -13.95
C SER A 165 -4.00 2.21 -14.43
N HIS A 166 -4.14 3.31 -13.68
CA HIS A 166 -3.43 4.55 -13.97
C HIS A 166 -1.92 4.44 -13.75
N THR A 167 -1.48 3.61 -12.79
CA THR A 167 -0.04 3.36 -12.56
C THR A 167 0.59 2.54 -13.68
N LYS A 168 -0.12 1.54 -14.23
CA LYS A 168 0.38 0.72 -15.37
C LYS A 168 0.65 1.52 -16.63
N LYS A 169 -0.10 2.61 -16.87
CA LYS A 169 0.07 3.46 -18.05
C LYS A 169 1.36 4.30 -17.99
N SER A 170 1.81 4.65 -16.79
CA SER A 170 3.05 5.42 -16.57
C SER A 170 4.32 4.65 -16.93
N ASP A 171 4.29 3.31 -16.90
CA ASP A 171 5.48 2.48 -17.19
C ASP A 171 5.76 2.35 -18.70
N ASN A 172 4.78 2.72 -19.54
CA ASN A 172 4.90 2.73 -21.00
C ASN A 172 5.29 4.12 -21.54
N ASN A 173 6.39 4.72 -21.07
CA ASN A 173 7.01 5.95 -21.59
C ASN A 173 6.10 7.20 -21.82
N ASP A 174 4.85 7.19 -21.39
CA ASP A 174 3.93 8.32 -21.53
C ASP A 174 3.85 9.08 -20.20
N GLN A 175 4.79 10.01 -20.02
CA GLN A 175 4.85 10.92 -18.87
C GLN A 175 3.63 11.85 -18.76
N SER A 176 2.68 11.83 -19.71
CA SER A 176 1.52 12.73 -19.71
C SER A 176 0.54 12.48 -18.56
N ILE A 177 0.29 11.23 -18.16
CA ILE A 177 -0.69 10.90 -17.11
C ILE A 177 -0.10 11.13 -15.71
N SER A 178 1.17 10.78 -15.51
CA SER A 178 1.92 11.19 -14.32
C SER A 178 1.95 12.72 -14.21
N ASN A 179 2.13 13.42 -15.34
CA ASN A 179 2.03 14.87 -15.41
C ASN A 179 0.61 15.41 -15.21
N GLU A 180 -0.47 14.70 -15.54
CA GLU A 180 -1.85 15.13 -15.23
C GLU A 180 -2.19 14.95 -13.75
N ILE A 181 -1.73 13.87 -13.13
CA ILE A 181 -1.80 13.71 -11.66
C ILE A 181 -0.93 14.80 -10.99
N LEU A 182 0.27 15.10 -11.52
CA LEU A 182 1.18 16.15 -11.01
C LEU A 182 0.69 17.59 -11.29
N GLN A 183 0.04 17.88 -12.42
CA GLN A 183 -0.53 19.18 -12.75
C GLN A 183 -1.89 19.41 -12.07
N GLY A 184 -2.65 18.35 -11.81
CA GLY A 184 -3.80 18.37 -10.90
C GLY A 184 -3.41 18.67 -9.44
N LEU A 185 -2.19 18.29 -9.05
CA LEU A 185 -1.58 18.58 -7.74
C LEU A 185 -1.08 20.03 -7.60
N SER A 186 -0.60 20.68 -8.67
CA SER A 186 -0.04 22.05 -8.62
C SER A 186 -1.00 23.16 -9.04
N SER A 187 -2.05 22.84 -9.82
CA SER A 187 -3.00 23.86 -10.27
C SER A 187 -3.99 24.24 -9.17
N LYS A 188 -4.15 25.55 -8.93
CA LYS A 188 -5.18 26.16 -8.04
C LYS A 188 -6.63 25.79 -8.40
N LYS A 189 -6.89 24.87 -9.34
CA LYS A 189 -8.22 24.38 -9.75
C LYS A 189 -8.97 23.59 -8.67
N TYR A 190 -8.26 23.09 -7.64
CA TYR A 190 -8.87 22.47 -6.45
C TYR A 190 -8.72 23.32 -5.18
N ALA A 191 -8.55 24.64 -5.32
CA ALA A 191 -8.65 25.54 -4.18
C ALA A 191 -10.08 25.52 -3.62
N ARG A 192 -10.20 25.41 -2.29
CA ARG A 192 -11.43 25.28 -1.51
C ARG A 192 -12.58 26.16 -2.08
N PRO A 193 -13.81 25.66 -2.22
CA PRO A 193 -14.95 26.56 -2.23
C PRO A 193 -14.96 27.23 -0.85
N LYS A 194 -14.82 28.55 -0.83
CA LYS A 194 -15.27 29.33 0.32
C LYS A 194 -16.74 28.98 0.54
N GLU A 195 -17.09 28.74 1.80
CA GLU A 195 -18.45 28.50 2.26
C GLU A 195 -19.41 29.45 1.54
N ASP A 196 -20.19 28.93 0.59
CA ASP A 196 -21.61 29.23 0.48
C ASP A 196 -22.28 28.59 -0.76
N THR A 197 -23.46 28.04 -0.48
CA THR A 197 -24.57 27.64 -1.38
C THR A 197 -24.50 26.30 -2.12
N ALA A 198 -25.40 25.41 -1.67
CA ALA A 198 -25.77 24.10 -2.19
C ALA A 198 -26.32 24.05 -3.64
N LYS A 199 -26.04 25.05 -4.49
CA LYS A 199 -26.51 25.09 -5.88
C LYS A 199 -25.48 24.57 -6.90
N ASN A 200 -24.20 24.48 -6.54
CA ASN A 200 -23.14 24.03 -7.45
C ASN A 200 -22.92 22.50 -7.48
N CYS A 201 -23.48 21.72 -6.54
CA CYS A 201 -23.33 20.26 -6.55
C CYS A 201 -23.96 19.58 -7.77
N ILE A 202 -25.01 20.17 -8.36
CA ILE A 202 -25.70 19.57 -9.51
C ILE A 202 -24.85 19.72 -10.79
N VAL A 203 -24.17 20.87 -10.96
CA VAL A 203 -23.36 21.14 -12.17
C VAL A 203 -22.08 20.31 -12.20
N TYR A 204 -21.44 20.08 -11.05
CA TYR A 204 -20.27 19.19 -10.97
C TYR A 204 -20.64 17.70 -11.13
N CYS A 205 -21.85 17.31 -10.74
CA CYS A 205 -22.36 15.96 -10.99
C CYS A 205 -22.56 15.71 -12.50
N SER A 206 -23.06 16.70 -13.25
CA SER A 206 -23.22 16.59 -14.71
C SER A 206 -21.88 16.52 -15.44
N ILE A 207 -20.85 17.25 -15.01
CA ILE A 207 -19.53 17.23 -15.65
C ILE A 207 -18.77 15.92 -15.33
N CYS A 208 -18.89 15.39 -14.12
CA CYS A 208 -18.35 14.07 -13.78
C CYS A 208 -18.99 12.92 -14.61
N ILE A 209 -20.27 13.05 -14.96
CA ILE A 209 -20.95 12.10 -15.85
C ILE A 209 -20.47 12.25 -17.30
N VAL A 210 -20.27 13.48 -17.78
CA VAL A 210 -19.81 13.73 -19.17
C VAL A 210 -18.36 13.31 -19.38
N VAL A 211 -17.46 13.53 -18.40
CA VAL A 211 -16.07 13.05 -18.49
C VAL A 211 -16.00 11.52 -18.42
N ASN A 212 -16.86 10.87 -17.62
CA ASN A 212 -16.99 9.40 -17.64
C ASN A 212 -17.58 8.87 -18.96
N LEU A 213 -18.54 9.57 -19.59
CA LEU A 213 -19.06 9.16 -20.90
C LEU A 213 -18.06 9.31 -22.04
N ILE A 214 -17.20 10.34 -22.01
CA ILE A 214 -16.19 10.54 -23.05
C ILE A 214 -15.10 9.46 -22.96
N ILE A 215 -14.74 9.02 -21.75
CA ILE A 215 -13.81 7.90 -21.57
C ILE A 215 -14.47 6.57 -21.97
N PHE A 216 -15.78 6.39 -21.73
CA PHE A 216 -16.51 5.20 -22.18
C PHE A 216 -16.62 5.12 -23.72
N PHE A 217 -16.70 6.25 -24.42
CA PHE A 217 -16.74 6.29 -25.89
C PHE A 217 -15.37 6.10 -26.56
N MET A 218 -14.26 6.47 -25.90
CA MET A 218 -12.92 6.26 -26.48
C MET A 218 -12.47 4.80 -26.48
N PHE A 219 -13.08 3.91 -25.68
CA PHE A 219 -12.78 2.47 -25.71
C PHE A 219 -13.59 1.68 -26.76
N PHE A 220 -14.63 2.26 -27.37
CA PHE A 220 -15.46 1.55 -28.37
C PHE A 220 -14.94 1.66 -29.81
N PHE A 221 -13.94 2.51 -30.08
CA PHE A 221 -13.43 2.74 -31.45
C PHE A 221 -12.09 2.04 -31.78
N LEU A 222 -11.56 1.20 -30.88
CA LEU A 222 -10.32 0.45 -31.12
C LEU A 222 -10.52 -1.04 -31.42
N TRP A 223 -11.77 -1.47 -31.68
CA TRP A 223 -12.07 -2.83 -32.15
C TRP A 223 -13.21 -2.85 -33.17
N ILE A 224 -12.95 -2.25 -34.34
CA ILE A 224 -13.50 -2.62 -35.65
C ILE A 224 -12.33 -2.61 -36.63
#